data_AF-A0A7Z9XM09-F1
#
_entry.id   AF-A0A7Z9XM09-F1
#
_cell.length_a   1.000
_cell.length_b   1.000
_cell.length_c   1.000
_cell.angle_alpha   90.00
_cell.angle_beta   90.00
_cell.angle_gamma   90.00
#
_symmetry.space_group_name_H-M   'P 1'
#
loop_
_entity.id
_entity.type
_entity.pdbx_description
1 polymer ?
#
loop_
_entity_poly.entity_id
_entity_poly.type
_entity_poly.pdbx_seq_one_letter_code
_entity_poly.pdbx_strand_id
1 'polypeptide(L)' 'MDKASLIARKHEVIAQIVRVRRELERERQHPSKKHKRKREQLERQLERLMAEEYRLRLQIDRSR' A
#
# COMPACT_ATOMS: atom_id res chain seq x y z
N MET A 1 0.88 9.14 -18.56
CA MET A 1 1.77 9.73 -17.54
C MET A 1 3.18 9.65 -18.05
N ASP A 2 3.94 10.73 -17.90
CA ASP A 2 5.38 10.69 -18.10
C ASP A 2 6.06 9.86 -16.99
N LYS A 3 7.31 9.47 -17.21
CA LYS A 3 8.08 8.62 -16.29
C LYS A 3 8.24 9.26 -14.90
N ALA A 4 8.39 10.58 -14.82
CA ALA A 4 8.53 11.26 -13.53
C ALA A 4 7.22 11.20 -12.74
N SER A 5 6.07 11.38 -13.40
CA SER A 5 4.75 11.18 -12.79
C SER A 5 4.55 9.75 -12.25
N LEU A 6 4.99 8.72 -12.97
CA LEU A 6 4.91 7.33 -12.50
C LEU A 6 5.79 7.09 -11.25
N ILE A 7 6.99 7.67 -11.22
CA ILE A 7 7.90 7.56 -10.07
C ILE A 7 7.33 8.29 -8.85
N ALA A 8 6.80 9.51 -9.03
CA ALA A 8 6.15 10.26 -7.97
C ALA A 8 4.99 9.47 -7.38
N ARG A 9 4.12 8.92 -8.24
CA ARG A 9 3.00 8.08 -7.81
C ARG A 9 3.48 6.83 -7.06
N LYS A 10 4.55 6.19 -7.52
CA LYS A 10 5.15 5.05 -6.82
C LYS A 10 5.61 5.42 -5.40
N HIS A 11 6.23 6.58 -5.22
CA HIS A 11 6.66 7.04 -3.89
C HIS A 11 5.46 7.29 -2.96
N GLU A 12 4.37 7.87 -3.46
CA GLU A 12 3.12 8.03 -2.70
C GLU A 12 2.56 6.68 -2.24
N VAL A 13 2.49 5.70 -3.16
CA VAL A 13 1.98 4.36 -2.86
C VAL A 13 2.85 3.67 -1.81
N ILE A 14 4.18 3.80 -1.89
CA ILE A 14 5.10 3.29 -0.87
C ILE A 14 4.83 3.94 0.50
N ALA A 15 4.65 5.26 0.55
CA ALA A 15 4.35 5.95 1.80
C ALA A 15 3.02 5.46 2.43
N GLN A 16 2.01 5.21 1.59
CA GLN A 16 0.73 4.65 2.04
C GLN A 16 0.88 3.20 2.54
N ILE A 17 1.66 2.36 1.85
CA ILE A 17 1.97 0.99 2.29
C ILE A 17 2.61 1.02 3.69
N VAL A 18 3.59 1.88 3.91
CA VAL A 18 4.27 2.00 5.22
C VAL A 18 3.27 2.41 6.31
N ARG A 19 2.39 3.37 6.03
CA ARG A 19 1.36 3.81 6.97
C ARG A 19 0.41 2.66 7.34
N VAL A 20 -0.15 1.97 6.33
CA VAL A 20 -1.09 0.86 6.55
C VAL A 20 -0.43 -0.29 7.30
N ARG A 21 0.84 -0.62 6.99
CA ARG A 21 1.60 -1.63 7.73
C ARG A 21 1.78 -1.25 9.20
N ARG A 22 2.10 0.02 9.51
CA ARG A 22 2.20 0.50 10.90
C ARG A 22 0.87 0.40 11.64
N GLU A 23 -0.24 0.73 10.97
CA GLU A 23 -1.58 0.60 11.56
C GLU A 23 -1.96 -0.87 11.81
N LEU A 24 -1.66 -1.76 10.86
CA LEU A 24 -1.84 -3.21 11.05
C LEU A 24 -1.02 -3.76 12.21
N GLU A 25 0.24 -3.33 12.32
CA GLU A 25 1.12 -3.75 13.40
C GLU A 25 0.57 -3.34 14.78
N ARG A 26 0.06 -2.10 14.90
CA ARG A 26 -0.61 -1.63 16.13
C ARG A 26 -1.84 -2.49 16.48
N GLU A 27 -2.65 -2.84 15.49
CA GLU A 27 -3.83 -3.70 15.70
C GLU A 27 -3.45 -5.16 16.00
N ARG A 28 -2.28 -5.63 15.56
CA ARG A 28 -1.74 -6.95 15.90
C ARG A 28 -1.24 -7.01 17.34
N GLN A 29 -0.61 -5.94 17.82
CA GLN A 29 -0.13 -5.82 19.20
C GLN A 29 -1.27 -5.65 20.21
N HIS A 30 -2.39 -5.04 19.80
CA HIS A 30 -3.59 -4.88 20.62
C HIS A 30 -4.81 -5.54 19.97
N PRO A 31 -4.85 -6.89 19.91
CA PRO A 31 -5.91 -7.60 19.21
C PRO A 31 -7.25 -7.43 19.95
N SER A 32 -8.15 -6.64 19.35
CA SER A 32 -9.53 -6.48 19.82
C SER A 32 -10.52 -7.15 18.87
N LYS A 33 -11.47 -7.93 19.41
CA LYS A 33 -12.58 -8.50 18.62
C LYS A 33 -13.38 -7.40 17.90
N LYS A 34 -13.46 -6.19 18.48
CA LYS A 34 -14.11 -5.00 17.89
C LYS A 34 -13.39 -4.50 16.64
N HIS A 35 -12.09 -4.76 16.52
CA HIS A 35 -11.26 -4.25 15.42
C HIS A 35 -10.99 -5.29 14.32
N LYS A 36 -11.59 -6.49 14.41
CA LYS A 36 -11.44 -7.55 13.38
C LYS A 36 -11.75 -7.02 11.97
N ARG A 37 -12.90 -6.35 11.81
CA ARG A 37 -13.31 -5.76 10.51
C ARG A 37 -12.34 -4.68 10.01
N LYS A 38 -11.82 -3.85 10.92
CA LYS A 38 -10.84 -2.81 10.61
C LYS A 38 -9.53 -3.43 10.13
N ARG A 39 -9.06 -4.49 10.79
CA ARG A 39 -7.86 -5.25 10.37
C ARG A 39 -8.03 -5.86 8.98
N GLU A 40 -9.16 -6.51 8.70
CA GLU A 40 -9.48 -7.06 7.38
C GLU A 40 -9.57 -5.97 6.30
N GLN A 41 -10.02 -4.75 6.66
CA GLN A 41 -10.03 -3.62 5.75
C GLN A 41 -8.62 -3.12 5.46
N LEU A 42 -7.77 -2.97 6.49
CA LEU A 42 -6.38 -2.58 6.35
C LEU A 42 -5.56 -3.62 5.54
N GLU A 43 -5.82 -4.91 5.73
CA GLU A 43 -5.19 -5.99 4.96
C GLU A 43 -5.57 -5.90 3.47
N ARG A 44 -6.86 -5.73 3.15
CA ARG A 44 -7.32 -5.53 1.77
C ARG A 44 -6.77 -4.25 1.15
N GLN A 45 -6.64 -3.17 1.94
CA GLN A 45 -6.04 -1.94 1.48
C GLN A 45 -4.56 -2.13 1.17
N LEU A 46 -3.82 -2.83 2.03
CA LEU A 46 -2.42 -3.16 1.83
C LEU A 46 -2.22 -3.96 0.54
N GLU A 47 -3.03 -4.99 0.32
CA GLU A 47 -2.99 -5.81 -0.90
C GLU A 47 -3.19 -4.97 -2.17
N ARG A 48 -4.19 -4.09 -2.18
CA ARG A 48 -4.45 -3.18 -3.31
C ARG A 48 -3.27 -2.26 -3.58
N LEU A 49 -2.67 -1.68 -2.55
CA LEU A 49 -1.52 -0.79 -2.68
C LEU A 49 -0.28 -1.53 -3.21
N MET A 50 -0.05 -2.76 -2.73
CA MET A 50 1.04 -3.60 -3.25
C MET A 50 0.84 -3.94 -4.73
N ALA A 51 -0.39 -4.23 -5.15
CA ALA A 51 -0.72 -4.47 -6.55
C ALA A 51 -0.54 -3.20 -7.41
N GLU A 52 -0.88 -2.03 -6.88
CA GLU A 52 -0.63 -0.74 -7.54
C GLU A 52 0.86 -0.45 -7.69
N GLU A 53 1.67 -0.65 -6.64
CA GLU A 53 3.14 -0.50 -6.71
C GLU A 53 3.74 -1.39 -7.80
N TYR A 54 3.31 -2.65 -7.86
CA TYR A 54 3.78 -3.59 -8.87
C TYR A 54 3.43 -3.12 -10.30
N ARG A 55 2.19 -2.66 -10.52
CA ARG A 55 1.77 -2.10 -11.81
C ARG A 55 2.59 -0.87 -12.20
N LEU A 56 2.83 0.04 -11.25
CA LEU A 56 3.67 1.23 -11.46
C LEU A 56 5.10 0.84 -11.83
N ARG A 57 5.67 -0.17 -11.17
CA ARG A 57 7.00 -0.69 -11.50
C ARG A 57 7.06 -1.19 -12.95
N LEU A 58 6.08 -2.00 -13.37
CA LEU A 58 6.00 -2.48 -14.75
C LEU A 58 5.83 -1.35 -15.77
N GLN A 59 5.02 -0.33 -15.44
CA GLN A 59 4.83 0.83 -16.30
C GLN A 59 6.10 1.67 -16.44
N ILE A 60 6.85 1.88 -15.35
CA ILE A 60 8.14 2.58 -15.37
C ILE A 60 9.14 1.80 -16.21
N ASP A 61 9.21 0.48 -16.05
CA ASP A 61 10.12 -0.38 -16.81
C ASP A 61 9.79 -0.38 -18.32
N ARG A 62 8.50 -0.31 -18.68
CA ARG A 62 8.05 -0.20 -20.08
C ARG A 62 8.20 1.20 -20.68
N SER A 63 8.30 2.22 -19.85
CA SER A 63 8.50 3.62 -20.27
C SER A 63 9.99 3.98 -20.39
N ARG A 64 10.85 2.96 -20.49
CA ARG A 64 12.31 3.09 -20.52
C ARG A 64 12.84 3.18 -21.94
#